data_AF-A0A914TRI0-F1
#
_entry.id   AF-A0A914TRI0-F1
#
_cell.length_a   1.000
_cell.length_b   1.000
_cell.length_c   1.000
_cell.angle_alpha   90.00
_cell.angle_beta   90.00
_cell.angle_gamma   90.00
#
_symmetry.space_group_name_H-M   'P 1'
#
loop_
_entity.id
_entity.type
_entity.pdbx_description
1 polymer ?
#
loop_
_entity_poly.entity_id
_entity_poly.type
_entity_poly.pdbx_seq_one_letter_code
_entity_poly.pdbx_strand_id
1 'polypeptide(L)'
;PTPWTSPLSAKVLGFTCATYPDFLYPDAKEDCLTLNLIKPAKPSSNPTGYPVMVFIHGGAFSIGSSSDMNHTEIAERMVTKGIIFISINYRLGPFGFFSTGHSDAPGNYGLWDQIQALKFIQKIIGSFGGNSKAVTIFGESAGGASVSWLTITPEAKDLFARAILMSGSALAPFAHTDQVVETSE
;
A
#
# COMPACT_ATOMS: atom_id res chain seq x y z
N PRO A 1 -1.59 -17.82 -0.49
CA PRO A 1 -2.67 -17.71 -1.50
C PRO A 1 -2.63 -18.86 -2.51
N THR A 2 -3.78 -19.49 -2.77
CA THR A 2 -3.93 -20.50 -3.82
C THR A 2 -3.80 -19.83 -5.19
N PRO A 3 -2.89 -20.29 -6.08
CA PRO A 3 -2.77 -19.72 -7.42
C PRO A 3 -4.07 -19.89 -8.22
N TRP A 4 -4.38 -18.91 -9.06
CA TRP A 4 -5.49 -18.99 -10.02
C TRP A 4 -5.17 -20.04 -11.10
N THR A 5 -6.17 -20.76 -11.57
CA THR A 5 -6.03 -21.76 -12.65
C THR A 5 -6.25 -21.17 -14.05
N SER A 6 -6.79 -19.95 -14.13
CA SER A 6 -7.02 -19.20 -15.36
C SER A 6 -6.67 -17.72 -15.18
N PRO A 7 -6.44 -16.96 -16.28
CA PRO A 7 -6.15 -15.54 -16.19
C PRO A 7 -7.24 -14.76 -15.44
N LEU A 8 -6.85 -14.03 -14.40
CA LEU A 8 -7.76 -13.18 -13.63
C LEU A 8 -8.08 -11.89 -14.40
N SER A 9 -9.36 -11.52 -14.45
CA SER A 9 -9.79 -10.25 -15.05
C SER A 9 -9.50 -9.07 -14.13
N ALA A 10 -8.37 -8.39 -14.33
CA ALA A 10 -7.96 -7.19 -13.58
C ALA A 10 -8.39 -5.88 -14.28
N LYS A 11 -9.70 -5.71 -14.52
CA LYS A 11 -10.27 -4.55 -15.23
C LYS A 11 -11.08 -3.58 -14.34
N VAL A 12 -11.36 -4.00 -13.12
CA VAL A 12 -12.16 -3.24 -12.14
C VAL A 12 -11.29 -3.04 -10.92
N LEU A 13 -11.40 -1.86 -10.30
CA LEU A 13 -10.71 -1.58 -9.03
C LEU A 13 -11.23 -2.52 -7.94
N GLY A 14 -10.35 -2.96 -7.06
CA GLY A 14 -10.74 -3.81 -5.94
C GLY A 14 -11.64 -3.09 -4.93
N PHE A 15 -12.33 -3.88 -4.10
CA PHE A 15 -13.18 -3.33 -3.04
C PHE A 15 -12.34 -2.62 -1.97
N THR A 16 -12.90 -1.55 -1.40
CA THR A 16 -12.34 -0.93 -0.19
C THR A 16 -12.38 -1.92 0.98
N CYS A 17 -11.40 -1.84 1.88
CA CYS A 17 -11.40 -2.65 3.09
C CYS A 17 -12.50 -2.23 4.06
N ALA A 18 -13.04 -3.21 4.79
CA ALA A 18 -13.97 -2.95 5.89
C ALA A 18 -13.41 -1.86 6.83
N THR A 19 -14.25 -0.87 7.12
CA THR A 19 -13.87 0.43 7.69
C THR A 19 -14.85 0.83 8.79
N TYR A 20 -14.43 1.75 9.66
CA TYR A 20 -15.32 2.36 10.65
C TYR A 20 -15.19 3.90 10.62
N PRO A 21 -16.29 4.64 10.43
CA PRO A 21 -17.66 4.16 10.24
C PRO A 21 -17.88 3.56 8.83
N ASP A 22 -18.76 2.56 8.74
CA ASP A 22 -19.04 1.77 7.54
C ASP A 22 -19.79 2.54 6.45
N PHE A 23 -20.64 3.50 6.83
CA PHE A 23 -21.45 4.27 5.88
C PHE A 23 -20.66 5.11 4.87
N LEU A 24 -19.37 5.38 5.11
CA LEU A 24 -18.51 6.10 4.15
C LEU A 24 -18.15 5.24 2.94
N TYR A 25 -18.14 3.91 3.09
CA TYR A 25 -17.82 2.95 2.03
C TYR A 25 -18.82 1.79 2.10
N PRO A 26 -20.05 1.97 1.58
CA PRO A 26 -21.13 0.99 1.73
C PRO A 26 -20.84 -0.37 1.07
N ASP A 27 -19.92 -0.40 0.09
CA ASP A 27 -19.49 -1.61 -0.61
C ASP A 27 -18.17 -2.20 -0.05
N ALA A 28 -17.72 -1.76 1.12
CA ALA A 28 -16.50 -2.26 1.75
C ALA A 28 -16.60 -3.75 2.11
N LYS A 29 -15.48 -4.47 1.98
CA LYS A 29 -15.40 -5.92 2.23
C LYS A 29 -14.17 -6.29 3.03
N GLU A 30 -14.21 -7.44 3.71
CA GLU A 30 -13.00 -8.03 4.32
C GLU A 30 -12.04 -8.56 3.25
N ASP A 31 -12.56 -9.13 2.15
CA ASP A 31 -11.77 -9.52 0.98
C ASP A 31 -11.46 -8.29 0.11
N CYS A 32 -10.46 -7.53 0.56
CA CYS A 32 -10.11 -6.22 0.00
C CYS A 32 -8.63 -6.08 -0.39
N LEU A 33 -7.77 -7.03 -0.02
CA LEU A 33 -6.31 -6.94 -0.18
C LEU A 33 -5.89 -7.08 -1.65
N THR A 34 -6.07 -5.98 -2.37
CA THR A 34 -5.78 -5.83 -3.78
C THR A 34 -4.89 -4.61 -4.00
N LEU A 35 -4.33 -4.52 -5.20
CA LEU A 35 -3.62 -3.34 -5.67
C LEU A 35 -4.06 -3.00 -7.10
N ASN A 36 -3.93 -1.73 -7.46
CA ASN A 36 -4.16 -1.25 -8.83
C ASN A 36 -2.82 -0.87 -9.43
N LEU A 37 -2.53 -1.31 -10.66
CA LEU A 37 -1.28 -1.02 -11.36
C LEU A 37 -1.57 -0.34 -12.69
N ILE A 38 -0.95 0.82 -12.91
CA ILE A 38 -1.00 1.55 -14.18
C ILE A 38 0.42 1.75 -14.68
N LYS A 39 0.67 1.36 -15.93
CA LYS A 39 2.00 1.42 -16.54
C LYS A 39 1.98 2.12 -17.91
N PRO A 40 3.15 2.62 -18.37
CA PRO A 40 3.27 3.12 -19.73
C PRO A 40 2.96 2.00 -20.74
N ALA A 41 2.26 2.35 -21.84
CA ALA A 41 1.89 1.36 -22.86
C ALA A 41 3.12 0.83 -23.62
N LYS A 42 4.10 1.71 -23.89
CA LYS A 42 5.35 1.36 -24.57
C LYS A 42 6.34 0.72 -23.59
N PRO A 43 7.27 -0.12 -24.08
CA PRO A 43 8.41 -0.58 -23.29
C PRO A 43 9.31 0.58 -22.86
N SER A 44 9.98 0.42 -21.71
CA SER A 44 10.99 1.38 -21.26
C SER A 44 12.17 1.43 -22.22
N SER A 45 12.69 2.63 -22.47
CA SER A 45 13.99 2.82 -23.14
C SER A 45 15.17 2.51 -22.22
N ASN A 46 14.94 2.47 -20.89
CA ASN A 46 15.93 2.06 -19.92
C ASN A 46 15.95 0.52 -19.82
N PRO A 47 17.11 -0.15 -20.05
CA PRO A 47 17.23 -1.60 -19.96
C PRO A 47 16.81 -2.20 -18.61
N THR A 48 16.86 -1.41 -17.54
CA THR A 48 16.48 -1.85 -16.19
C THR A 48 14.98 -1.74 -15.89
N GLY A 49 14.18 -1.18 -16.82
CA GLY A 49 12.74 -0.96 -16.65
C GLY A 49 12.37 0.45 -16.18
N TYR A 50 11.07 0.68 -15.97
CA TYR A 50 10.54 1.94 -15.46
C TYR A 50 10.70 2.06 -13.94
N PRO A 51 10.96 3.26 -13.38
CA PRO A 51 10.78 3.50 -11.95
C PRO A 51 9.33 3.22 -11.53
N VAL A 52 9.15 2.81 -10.28
CA VAL A 52 7.86 2.37 -9.73
C VAL A 52 7.52 3.24 -8.54
N MET A 53 6.32 3.82 -8.52
CA MET A 53 5.79 4.56 -7.37
C MET A 53 4.61 3.81 -6.76
N VAL A 54 4.70 3.51 -5.47
CA VAL A 54 3.68 2.78 -4.71
C VAL A 54 3.04 3.73 -3.70
N PHE A 55 1.75 4.01 -3.88
CA PHE A 55 0.96 4.90 -3.05
C PHE A 55 0.27 4.15 -1.91
N ILE A 56 0.46 4.65 -0.69
CA ILE A 56 -0.23 4.21 0.52
C ILE A 56 -1.18 5.33 0.93
N HIS A 57 -2.49 5.06 0.89
CA HIS A 57 -3.51 6.07 1.16
C HIS A 57 -3.57 6.44 2.65
N GLY A 58 -3.99 7.68 2.92
CA GLY A 58 -4.31 8.18 4.26
C GLY A 58 -5.69 7.75 4.74
N GLY A 59 -6.23 8.49 5.71
CA GLY A 59 -7.56 8.23 6.29
C GLY A 59 -7.54 7.84 7.77
N ALA A 60 -6.64 8.44 8.57
CA ALA A 60 -6.54 8.23 10.02
C ALA A 60 -6.46 6.74 10.44
N PHE A 61 -5.89 5.89 9.57
CA PHE A 61 -5.85 4.43 9.72
C PHE A 61 -7.23 3.75 9.80
N SER A 62 -8.32 4.48 9.62
CA SER A 62 -9.69 4.04 9.87
C SER A 62 -10.54 3.97 8.60
N ILE A 63 -10.23 4.82 7.62
CA ILE A 63 -10.93 4.96 6.33
C ILE A 63 -9.93 5.05 5.17
N GLY A 64 -10.42 5.08 3.93
CA GLY A 64 -9.61 5.27 2.72
C GLY A 64 -9.58 4.04 1.82
N SER A 65 -9.18 4.24 0.57
CA SER A 65 -9.03 3.15 -0.41
C SER A 65 -7.93 3.42 -1.43
N SER A 66 -7.36 2.34 -1.98
CA SER A 66 -6.53 2.41 -3.19
C SER A 66 -7.25 2.99 -4.40
N SER A 67 -8.59 2.99 -4.39
CA SER A 67 -9.44 3.53 -5.46
C SER A 67 -9.73 5.02 -5.35
N ASP A 68 -9.44 5.67 -4.21
CA ASP A 68 -9.87 7.05 -3.94
C ASP A 68 -9.13 8.08 -4.81
N MET A 69 -7.97 7.70 -5.35
CA MET A 69 -7.20 8.56 -6.24
C MET A 69 -7.81 8.61 -7.65
N ASN A 70 -7.72 9.78 -8.29
CA ASN A 70 -8.06 9.90 -9.71
C ASN A 70 -6.98 9.25 -10.60
N HIS A 71 -7.21 7.99 -10.94
CA HIS A 71 -6.30 7.16 -11.73
C HIS A 71 -6.06 7.71 -13.15
N THR A 72 -7.03 8.43 -13.72
CA THR A 72 -6.86 9.10 -15.03
C THR A 72 -5.84 10.23 -14.91
N GLU A 73 -5.98 11.09 -13.90
CA GLU A 73 -5.04 12.19 -13.67
C GLU A 73 -3.63 11.68 -13.33
N ILE A 74 -3.53 10.60 -12.54
CA ILE A 74 -2.26 9.91 -12.30
C ILE A 74 -1.65 9.41 -13.61
N ALA A 75 -2.44 8.78 -14.48
CA ALA A 75 -1.97 8.29 -15.76
C ALA A 75 -1.40 9.44 -16.61
N GLU A 76 -2.12 10.55 -16.71
CA GLU A 76 -1.74 11.72 -17.49
C GLU A 76 -0.49 12.43 -16.94
N ARG A 77 -0.32 12.49 -15.61
CA ARG A 77 0.76 13.28 -14.98
C ARG A 77 2.03 12.48 -14.67
N MET A 78 1.90 11.19 -14.40
CA MET A 78 3.00 10.31 -13.99
C MET A 78 3.30 9.25 -15.05
N VAL A 79 2.28 8.50 -15.48
CA VAL A 79 2.49 7.31 -16.33
C VAL A 79 2.96 7.71 -17.73
N THR A 80 2.42 8.78 -18.30
CA THR A 80 2.91 9.34 -19.57
C THR A 80 4.38 9.75 -19.53
N LYS A 81 4.93 10.02 -18.34
CA LYS A 81 6.34 10.39 -18.11
C LYS A 81 7.25 9.19 -17.82
N GLY A 82 6.75 7.97 -18.01
CA GLY A 82 7.56 6.76 -17.84
C GLY A 82 7.69 6.30 -16.39
N ILE A 83 6.61 6.39 -15.61
CA ILE A 83 6.54 5.90 -14.24
C ILE A 83 5.45 4.82 -14.17
N ILE A 84 5.72 3.69 -13.51
CA ILE A 84 4.66 2.75 -13.12
C ILE A 84 4.08 3.24 -11.80
N PHE A 85 2.77 3.42 -11.75
CA PHE A 85 2.04 3.77 -10.54
C PHE A 85 1.30 2.56 -10.00
N ILE A 86 1.37 2.37 -8.68
CA ILE A 86 0.64 1.33 -7.96
C ILE A 86 -0.04 1.97 -6.75
N SER A 87 -1.31 1.68 -6.50
CA SER A 87 -2.00 1.97 -5.23
C SER A 87 -2.40 0.67 -4.54
N ILE A 88 -2.28 0.60 -3.21
CA ILE A 88 -2.53 -0.63 -2.43
C ILE A 88 -3.65 -0.43 -1.41
N ASN A 89 -4.43 -1.48 -1.18
CA ASN A 89 -5.32 -1.57 -0.02
C ASN A 89 -4.58 -2.20 1.17
N TYR A 90 -5.00 -1.83 2.38
CA TYR A 90 -4.60 -2.45 3.63
C TYR A 90 -5.78 -2.41 4.60
N ARG A 91 -5.84 -3.32 5.57
CA ARG A 91 -6.94 -3.35 6.55
C ARG A 91 -6.97 -2.07 7.41
N LEU A 92 -8.17 -1.65 7.79
CA LEU A 92 -8.43 -0.36 8.43
C LEU A 92 -9.17 -0.52 9.77
N GLY A 93 -9.13 0.54 10.57
CA GLY A 93 -9.82 0.65 11.85
C GLY A 93 -9.51 -0.53 12.76
N PRO A 94 -10.51 -1.09 13.46
CA PRO A 94 -10.32 -2.29 14.27
C PRO A 94 -9.78 -3.50 13.48
N PHE A 95 -10.16 -3.68 12.21
CA PHE A 95 -9.70 -4.81 11.41
C PHE A 95 -8.20 -4.73 11.06
N GLY A 96 -7.65 -3.51 10.99
CA GLY A 96 -6.24 -3.28 10.70
C GLY A 96 -5.37 -3.08 11.93
N PHE A 97 -5.92 -2.54 13.02
CA PHE A 97 -5.11 -1.99 14.11
C PHE A 97 -5.64 -2.31 15.51
N PHE A 98 -6.65 -3.17 15.65
CA PHE A 98 -7.04 -3.67 16.97
C PHE A 98 -5.87 -4.38 17.64
N SER A 99 -5.60 -4.00 18.89
CA SER A 99 -4.57 -4.62 19.71
C SER A 99 -5.08 -4.78 21.14
N THR A 100 -4.62 -5.83 21.80
CA THR A 100 -4.77 -6.02 23.24
C THR A 100 -3.55 -5.54 24.02
N GLY A 101 -2.48 -5.11 23.35
CA GLY A 101 -1.17 -4.89 23.97
C GLY A 101 -0.45 -6.19 24.36
N HIS A 102 -0.97 -7.34 23.92
CA HIS A 102 -0.46 -8.66 24.21
C HIS A 102 -0.36 -9.51 22.93
N SER A 103 0.33 -10.65 23.02
CA SER A 103 0.57 -11.57 21.89
C SER A 103 -0.70 -12.14 21.27
N ASP A 104 -1.81 -12.18 22.00
CA ASP A 104 -3.08 -12.74 21.50
C ASP A 104 -3.70 -11.89 20.39
N ALA A 105 -3.46 -10.57 20.42
CA ALA A 105 -3.81 -9.65 19.36
C ALA A 105 -2.79 -8.50 19.34
N PRO A 106 -1.64 -8.65 18.64
CA PRO A 106 -0.56 -7.69 18.72
C PRO A 106 -0.80 -6.41 17.92
N GLY A 107 -1.81 -6.39 17.06
CA GLY A 107 -2.14 -5.25 16.22
C GLY A 107 -1.24 -5.12 14.99
N ASN A 108 -1.18 -3.91 14.43
CA ASN A 108 -0.41 -3.56 13.23
C ASN A 108 -0.70 -4.41 11.98
N TYR A 109 -1.84 -5.10 11.92
CA TYR A 109 -2.23 -5.93 10.79
C TYR A 109 -2.27 -5.14 9.47
N GLY A 110 -2.69 -3.88 9.51
CA GLY A 110 -2.65 -2.98 8.35
C GLY A 110 -1.23 -2.68 7.85
N LEU A 111 -0.25 -2.51 8.75
CA LEU A 111 1.16 -2.34 8.36
C LEU A 111 1.73 -3.64 7.77
N TRP A 112 1.35 -4.79 8.33
CA TRP A 112 1.70 -6.09 7.76
C TRP A 112 1.14 -6.28 6.36
N ASP A 113 -0.10 -5.87 6.11
CA ASP A 113 -0.69 -5.91 4.77
C ASP A 113 0.12 -5.06 3.77
N GLN A 114 0.57 -3.88 4.19
CA GLN A 114 1.41 -3.02 3.35
C GLN A 114 2.77 -3.69 3.05
N ILE A 115 3.40 -4.33 4.04
CA ILE A 115 4.64 -5.10 3.84
C ILE A 115 4.40 -6.26 2.86
N GLN A 116 3.30 -6.99 3.00
CA GLN A 116 2.96 -8.08 2.08
C GLN A 116 2.70 -7.58 0.66
N ALA A 117 2.01 -6.45 0.50
CA ALA A 117 1.83 -5.81 -0.79
C ALA A 117 3.17 -5.42 -1.43
N LEU A 118 4.11 -4.86 -0.67
CA LEU A 118 5.44 -4.52 -1.16
C LEU A 118 6.26 -5.77 -1.54
N LYS A 119 6.22 -6.84 -0.74
CA LYS A 119 6.82 -8.14 -1.09
C LYS A 119 6.24 -8.70 -2.39
N PHE A 120 4.93 -8.59 -2.56
CA PHE A 120 4.26 -9.01 -3.78
C PHE A 120 4.68 -8.17 -4.99
N ILE A 121 4.72 -6.84 -4.86
CA ILE A 121 5.19 -5.92 -5.90
C ILE A 121 6.62 -6.25 -6.33
N GLN A 122 7.54 -6.45 -5.38
CA GLN A 122 8.92 -6.86 -5.66
C GLN A 122 8.99 -8.12 -6.54
N LYS A 123 8.11 -9.09 -6.30
CA LYS A 123 8.04 -10.33 -7.08
C LYS A 123 7.49 -10.13 -8.49
N ILE A 124 6.50 -9.26 -8.68
CA ILE A 124 5.77 -9.18 -9.97
C ILE A 124 6.25 -8.07 -10.90
N ILE A 125 6.87 -7.01 -10.38
CA ILE A 125 6.96 -5.74 -11.11
C ILE A 125 7.85 -5.80 -12.36
N GLY A 126 8.82 -6.72 -12.38
CA GLY A 126 9.64 -7.00 -13.56
C GLY A 126 8.81 -7.46 -14.77
N SER A 127 7.78 -8.28 -14.54
CA SER A 127 6.86 -8.74 -15.59
C SER A 127 6.00 -7.62 -16.17
N PHE A 128 5.87 -6.51 -15.45
CA PHE A 128 5.18 -5.31 -15.92
C PHE A 128 6.15 -4.25 -16.48
N GLY A 129 7.44 -4.60 -16.63
CA GLY A 129 8.46 -3.71 -17.17
C GLY A 129 8.96 -2.66 -16.17
N GLY A 130 8.72 -2.86 -14.87
CA GLY A 130 9.24 -2.01 -13.81
C GLY A 130 10.56 -2.50 -13.24
N ASN A 131 11.34 -1.56 -12.71
CA ASN A 131 12.60 -1.80 -12.04
C ASN A 131 12.36 -2.02 -10.54
N SER A 132 12.48 -3.26 -10.08
CA SER A 132 12.31 -3.64 -8.66
C SER A 132 13.30 -2.96 -7.71
N LYS A 133 14.47 -2.51 -8.23
CA LYS A 133 15.48 -1.74 -7.47
C LYS A 133 15.22 -0.23 -7.48
N ALA A 134 14.20 0.24 -8.18
CA ALA A 134 13.83 1.66 -8.25
C ALA A 134 12.37 1.89 -7.83
N VAL A 135 11.96 1.19 -6.77
CA VAL A 135 10.67 1.38 -6.11
C VAL A 135 10.74 2.57 -5.15
N THR A 136 9.79 3.48 -5.25
CA THR A 136 9.57 4.59 -4.33
C THR A 136 8.22 4.41 -3.65
N ILE A 137 8.17 4.30 -2.32
CA ILE A 137 6.91 4.35 -1.58
C ILE A 137 6.56 5.80 -1.25
N PHE A 138 5.28 6.13 -1.26
CA PHE A 138 4.82 7.45 -0.83
C PHE A 138 3.39 7.41 -0.30
N GLY A 139 3.04 8.38 0.54
CA GLY A 139 1.73 8.43 1.16
C GLY A 139 1.49 9.76 1.87
N GLU A 140 0.22 10.06 2.09
CA GLU A 140 -0.27 11.28 2.74
C GLU A 140 -0.96 10.97 4.07
N SER A 141 -0.81 11.83 5.07
CA SER A 141 -1.43 11.69 6.40
C SER A 141 -1.07 10.34 7.06
N ALA A 142 -2.05 9.50 7.39
CA ALA A 142 -1.83 8.12 7.88
C ALA A 142 -0.99 7.27 6.90
N GLY A 143 -1.07 7.53 5.59
CA GLY A 143 -0.21 6.92 4.59
C GLY A 143 1.23 7.44 4.67
N GLY A 144 1.42 8.72 4.98
CA GLY A 144 2.75 9.29 5.24
C GLY A 144 3.38 8.73 6.51
N ALA A 145 2.58 8.56 7.57
CA ALA A 145 3.00 7.86 8.78
C ALA A 145 3.33 6.38 8.52
N SER A 146 2.53 5.69 7.71
CA SER A 146 2.81 4.32 7.26
C SER A 146 4.14 4.21 6.53
N VAL A 147 4.40 5.12 5.57
CA VAL A 147 5.70 5.21 4.88
C VAL A 147 6.84 5.39 5.89
N SER A 148 6.65 6.25 6.90
CA SER A 148 7.63 6.42 7.97
C SER A 148 7.91 5.12 8.72
N TRP A 149 6.87 4.38 9.13
CA TRP A 149 7.03 3.10 9.83
C TRP A 149 7.77 2.06 8.98
N LEU A 150 7.44 1.99 7.69
CA LEU A 150 8.10 1.09 6.73
C LEU A 150 9.59 1.41 6.53
N THR A 151 10.03 2.65 6.75
CA THR A 151 11.47 2.99 6.70
C THR A 151 12.26 2.53 7.92
N ILE A 152 11.58 2.23 9.03
CA ILE A 152 12.20 1.89 10.32
C ILE A 152 12.18 0.36 10.54
N THR A 153 11.10 -0.30 10.11
CA THR A 153 10.86 -1.72 10.36
C THR A 153 11.82 -2.61 9.56
N PRO A 154 12.53 -3.57 10.18
CA PRO A 154 13.45 -4.46 9.47
C PRO A 154 12.74 -5.38 8.45
N GLU A 155 11.45 -5.62 8.62
CA GLU A 155 10.61 -6.48 7.76
C GLU A 155 10.38 -5.89 6.36
N ALA A 156 10.56 -4.57 6.23
CA ALA A 156 10.44 -3.84 4.97
C ALA A 156 11.80 -3.56 4.32
N LYS A 157 12.89 -4.06 4.91
CA LYS A 157 14.24 -3.92 4.36
C LYS A 157 14.29 -4.46 2.93
N ASP A 158 14.94 -3.70 2.06
CA ASP A 158 15.14 -3.99 0.63
C ASP A 158 13.84 -4.09 -0.20
N LEU A 159 12.67 -3.71 0.35
CA LEU A 159 11.42 -3.69 -0.41
C LEU A 159 11.20 -2.41 -1.23
N PHE A 160 11.94 -1.34 -0.94
CA PHE A 160 11.91 -0.09 -1.69
C PHE A 160 13.23 0.65 -1.57
N ALA A 161 13.50 1.57 -2.50
CA ALA A 161 14.73 2.35 -2.57
C ALA A 161 14.57 3.78 -2.06
N ARG A 162 13.35 4.33 -2.08
CA ARG A 162 13.05 5.72 -1.72
C ARG A 162 11.70 5.82 -1.02
N ALA A 163 11.55 6.86 -0.20
CA ALA A 163 10.33 7.16 0.53
C ALA A 163 9.99 8.65 0.41
N ILE A 164 8.70 8.98 0.26
CA ILE A 164 8.17 10.35 0.31
C ILE A 164 7.03 10.40 1.32
N LEU A 165 7.22 11.17 2.39
CA LEU A 165 6.26 11.31 3.49
C LEU A 165 5.54 12.66 3.34
N MET A 166 4.22 12.64 3.12
CA MET A 166 3.42 13.85 2.96
C MET A 166 2.53 14.03 4.19
N SER A 167 2.74 15.10 4.97
CA SER A 167 1.89 15.45 6.12
C SER A 167 1.68 14.31 7.15
N GLY A 168 2.66 13.43 7.34
CA GLY A 168 2.60 12.35 8.33
C GLY A 168 3.97 11.73 8.60
N SER A 169 4.19 11.26 9.82
CA SER A 169 5.41 10.57 10.25
C SER A 169 5.11 9.59 11.40
N ALA A 170 5.99 8.64 11.66
CA ALA A 170 5.87 7.71 12.78
C ALA A 170 5.86 8.43 14.14
N LEU A 171 6.47 9.62 14.20
CA LEU A 171 6.54 10.46 15.39
C LEU A 171 5.29 11.34 15.60
N ALA A 172 4.37 11.37 14.64
CA ALA A 172 3.16 12.15 14.78
C ALA A 172 2.27 11.54 15.90
N PRO A 173 1.64 12.35 16.77
CA PRO A 173 0.82 11.82 17.88
C PRO A 173 -0.35 10.94 17.46
N PHE A 174 -0.83 11.08 16.22
CA PHE A 174 -1.90 10.24 15.67
C PHE A 174 -1.41 8.90 15.09
N ALA A 175 -0.09 8.69 14.99
CA ALA A 175 0.52 7.58 14.27
C ALA A 175 0.90 6.38 15.15
N HIS A 176 0.67 6.47 16.46
CA HIS A 176 0.95 5.42 17.44
C HIS A 176 0.04 5.55 18.67
N THR A 177 0.03 4.49 19.48
CA THR A 177 -0.65 4.40 20.77
C THR A 177 0.33 3.82 21.78
N ASP A 178 0.14 4.09 23.07
CA ASP A 178 0.96 3.52 24.15
C ASP A 178 0.64 2.03 24.42
N GLN A 179 -0.43 1.51 23.82
CA GLN A 179 -0.79 0.08 23.88
C GLN A 179 -0.01 -0.72 22.84
N VAL A 180 1.30 -0.88 23.08
CA VAL A 180 2.22 -1.60 22.20
C VAL A 180 2.57 -2.98 22.76
N VAL A 181 2.83 -3.92 21.86
CA VAL A 181 3.53 -5.17 22.19
C VAL A 181 5.02 -4.96 21.94
N GLU A 182 5.90 -5.55 22.76
CA GLU A 182 7.35 -5.46 22.55
C GLU A 182 7.79 -6.00 21.18
N THR A 183 7.07 -7.00 20.67
CA THR A 183 7.27 -7.60 19.34
C THR A 183 5.93 -7.87 18.68
N SER A 184 5.72 -7.33 17.47
CA SER A 184 4.66 -7.80 16.57
C SER A 184 5.28 -8.85 15.65
N GLU A 185 5.08 -10.14 15.93
CA GLU A 185 5.47 -11.25 15.04
C GLU A 185 4.28 -11.76 14.21
#